data_AF-A0A660VJ04-F1
#
_entry.id   AF-A0A660VJ04-F1
#
_cell.length_a   1.000
_cell.length_b   1.000
_cell.length_c   1.000
_cell.angle_alpha   90.00
_cell.angle_beta   90.00
_cell.angle_gamma   90.00
#
_symmetry.space_group_name_H-M   'P 1'
#
loop_
_entity.id
_entity.type
_entity.pdbx_description
1 polymer ?
#
loop_
_entity_poly.entity_id
_entity_poly.type
_entity_poly.pdbx_seq_one_letter_code
_entity_poly.pdbx_strand_id
1 'polypeptide(L)'
;CLEQQKLVTSVDIGRLKIPPEVISAIPETLAHGMGVLPFDLVGDLLCVCAKSVLSFETVKAVRDRTRLRVRTFDSLNGWDELKACIDVYYPVSGPA
;
A
#
# COMPACT_ATOMS: atom_id res chain seq x y z
N CYS A 1 6.42 -20.53 -12.32
CA CYS A 1 7.11 -19.23 -12.48
C CYS A 1 6.46 -18.09 -11.71
N LEU A 2 5.15 -17.79 -11.86
CA LEU A 2 4.49 -16.68 -11.12
C LEU A 2 4.56 -16.83 -9.58
N GLU A 3 4.39 -18.04 -9.07
CA GLU A 3 4.43 -18.34 -7.63
C GLU A 3 5.81 -18.06 -6.98
N GLN A 4 6.91 -18.26 -7.72
CA GLN A 4 8.26 -17.99 -7.22
C GLN A 4 8.60 -16.49 -7.22
N GLN A 5 7.96 -15.68 -8.06
CA GLN A 5 8.14 -14.21 -8.04
C GLN A 5 7.46 -13.56 -6.83
N LYS A 6 6.35 -14.15 -6.31
CA LYS A 6 5.66 -13.65 -5.12
C LYS A 6 6.58 -13.52 -3.90
N LEU A 7 7.46 -14.51 -3.68
CA LEU A 7 8.38 -14.53 -2.53
C LEU A 7 9.36 -13.34 -2.48
N VAL A 8 9.65 -12.69 -3.61
CA VAL A 8 10.60 -11.54 -3.68
C VAL A 8 9.88 -10.20 -3.46
N THR A 9 8.56 -10.18 -3.50
CA THR A 9 7.74 -8.96 -3.45
C THR A 9 6.59 -9.06 -2.44
N SER A 10 6.68 -9.91 -1.43
CA SER A 10 5.70 -9.99 -0.33
C SER A 10 6.22 -9.31 0.93
N VAL A 11 5.32 -8.74 1.71
CA VAL A 11 5.63 -8.06 2.98
C VAL A 11 4.64 -8.49 4.07
N ASP A 12 5.15 -8.69 5.28
CA ASP A 12 4.34 -8.95 6.48
C ASP A 12 3.97 -7.61 7.12
N ILE A 13 2.89 -7.01 6.63
CA ILE A 13 2.40 -5.69 7.08
C ILE A 13 1.92 -5.69 8.53
N GLY A 14 1.43 -6.82 9.06
CA GLY A 14 0.93 -6.92 10.43
C GLY A 14 1.99 -6.69 11.50
N ARG A 15 3.28 -6.80 11.13
CA ARG A 15 4.42 -6.59 12.03
C ARG A 15 5.11 -5.23 11.86
N LEU A 16 4.69 -4.43 10.88
CA LEU A 16 5.33 -3.16 10.58
C LEU A 16 4.75 -2.03 11.45
N LYS A 17 5.65 -1.18 11.95
CA LYS A 17 5.29 0.14 12.47
C LYS A 17 5.53 1.14 11.35
N ILE A 18 4.44 1.62 10.75
CA ILE A 18 4.53 2.53 9.61
C ILE A 18 4.62 3.96 10.14
N PRO A 19 5.64 4.74 9.74
CA PRO A 19 5.75 6.14 10.16
C PRO A 19 4.56 6.99 9.67
N PRO A 20 4.04 7.93 10.46
CA PRO A 20 2.90 8.76 10.06
C PRO A 20 3.13 9.54 8.76
N GLU A 21 4.35 9.98 8.51
CA GLU A 21 4.73 10.67 7.27
C GLU A 21 4.54 9.79 6.03
N VAL A 22 4.78 8.47 6.15
CA VAL A 22 4.58 7.52 5.06
C VAL A 22 3.09 7.27 4.81
N ILE A 23 2.31 7.12 5.88
CA ILE A 23 0.84 7.01 5.80
C ILE A 23 0.24 8.25 5.14
N SER A 24 0.72 9.44 5.52
CA SER A 24 0.21 10.71 5.00
C SER A 24 0.47 10.93 3.49
N ALA A 25 1.39 10.15 2.89
CA ALA A 25 1.70 10.25 1.47
C ALA A 25 0.51 9.85 0.59
N ILE A 26 -0.30 8.87 1.03
CA ILE A 26 -1.49 8.41 0.29
C ILE A 26 -2.74 8.87 1.03
N PRO A 27 -3.66 9.59 0.39
CA PRO A 27 -4.93 9.96 1.02
C PRO A 27 -5.81 8.72 1.24
N GLU A 28 -6.56 8.73 2.33
CA GLU A 28 -7.52 7.69 2.73
C GLU A 28 -8.38 7.18 1.58
N THR A 29 -8.98 8.09 0.80
CA THR A 29 -9.86 7.73 -0.31
C THR A 29 -9.16 6.91 -1.39
N LEU A 30 -7.88 7.18 -1.64
CA LEU A 30 -7.07 6.42 -2.59
C LEU A 30 -6.64 5.08 -1.99
N ALA A 31 -6.28 5.07 -0.70
CA ALA A 31 -5.91 3.85 0.02
C ALA A 31 -7.05 2.82 0.01
N HIS A 32 -8.26 3.24 0.37
CA HIS A 32 -9.47 2.39 0.33
C HIS A 32 -9.90 2.04 -1.08
N GLY A 33 -9.97 3.03 -1.98
CA GLY A 33 -10.47 2.84 -3.35
C GLY A 33 -9.61 1.89 -4.18
N MET A 34 -8.29 1.93 -4.00
CA MET A 34 -7.34 1.09 -4.74
C MET A 34 -6.83 -0.11 -3.94
N GLY A 35 -7.17 -0.21 -2.65
CA GLY A 35 -6.68 -1.26 -1.76
C GLY A 35 -5.16 -1.23 -1.61
N VAL A 36 -4.63 -0.07 -1.22
CA VAL A 36 -3.19 0.15 -1.03
C VAL A 36 -2.86 0.72 0.35
N LEU A 37 -1.72 0.29 0.89
CA LEU A 37 -1.17 0.75 2.16
C LEU A 37 0.31 1.11 1.95
N PRO A 38 0.71 2.38 2.08
CA PRO A 38 2.13 2.72 2.06
C PRO A 38 2.77 2.23 3.36
N PHE A 39 3.97 1.64 3.29
CA PHE A 39 4.63 1.09 4.49
C PHE A 39 6.09 1.53 4.65
N ASP A 40 6.72 2.03 3.59
CA ASP A 40 8.08 2.56 3.66
C ASP A 40 8.33 3.64 2.59
N LEU A 41 9.31 4.51 2.83
CA LEU A 41 9.73 5.56 1.91
C LEU A 41 11.26 5.64 1.88
N VAL A 42 11.86 5.21 0.77
CA VAL A 42 13.32 5.19 0.58
C VAL A 42 13.71 6.21 -0.48
N GLY A 43 14.08 7.41 -0.03
CA GLY A 43 14.38 8.52 -0.94
C GLY A 43 13.14 8.95 -1.72
N ASP A 44 13.15 8.73 -3.04
CA ASP A 44 12.01 9.01 -3.94
C ASP A 44 11.12 7.78 -4.21
N LEU A 45 11.40 6.65 -3.56
CA LEU A 45 10.70 5.39 -3.74
C LEU A 45 9.71 5.12 -2.60
N LEU A 46 8.42 5.21 -2.91
CA LEU A 46 7.32 4.81 -2.02
C LEU A 46 7.04 3.32 -2.18
N CYS A 47 7.19 2.57 -1.09
CA CYS A 47 6.86 1.16 -1.01
C CYS A 47 5.41 1.02 -0.53
N VAL A 48 4.59 0.34 -1.33
CA VAL A 48 3.16 0.15 -1.03
C VAL A 48 2.80 -1.33 -1.05
N CYS A 49 2.04 -1.78 -0.06
CA CYS A 49 1.34 -3.05 -0.12
C CYS A 49 0.05 -2.83 -0.91
N ALA A 50 -0.25 -3.68 -1.88
CA ALA A 50 -1.38 -3.49 -2.80
C ALA A 50 -2.16 -4.79 -2.99
N LYS A 51 -3.48 -4.69 -3.14
CA LYS A 51 -4.36 -5.81 -3.49
C LYS A 51 -3.91 -6.56 -4.74
N SER A 52 -3.35 -5.85 -5.71
CA SER A 52 -2.80 -6.42 -6.93
C SER A 52 -1.51 -5.71 -7.30
N VAL A 53 -0.39 -6.42 -7.19
CA VAL A 53 0.94 -5.87 -7.52
C VAL A 53 1.14 -5.58 -9.00
N LEU A 54 0.33 -6.18 -9.87
CA LEU A 54 0.37 -6.02 -11.33
C LEU A 54 -0.58 -4.92 -11.84
N SER A 55 -1.28 -4.22 -10.95
CA SER A 55 -2.23 -3.17 -11.32
C SER A 55 -1.49 -1.89 -11.76
N PHE A 56 -1.36 -1.70 -13.06
CA PHE A 56 -0.80 -0.47 -13.63
C PHE A 56 -1.61 0.78 -13.25
N GLU A 57 -2.94 0.64 -13.14
CA GLU A 57 -3.83 1.72 -12.71
C GLU A 57 -3.50 2.18 -11.30
N THR A 58 -3.34 1.23 -10.37
CA THR A 58 -2.98 1.52 -8.98
C THR A 58 -1.62 2.21 -8.88
N VAL A 59 -0.60 1.68 -9.58
CA VAL A 59 0.74 2.28 -9.60
C VAL A 59 0.70 3.70 -10.18
N LYS A 60 -0.04 3.90 -11.28
CA LYS A 60 -0.20 5.20 -11.91
C LYS A 60 -0.91 6.18 -10.98
N ALA A 61 -2.04 5.81 -10.38
CA ALA A 61 -2.82 6.67 -9.49
C ALA A 61 -1.99 7.12 -8.27
N VAL A 62 -1.26 6.20 -7.64
CA VAL A 62 -0.39 6.52 -6.50
C VAL A 62 0.77 7.42 -6.95
N ARG A 63 1.42 7.13 -8.07
CA ARG A 63 2.51 7.96 -8.61
C ARG A 63 2.03 9.36 -8.98
N ASP A 64 0.90 9.48 -9.66
CA ASP A 64 0.38 10.77 -10.12
C ASP A 64 -0.04 11.64 -8.91
N ARG A 65 -0.52 11.01 -7.82
CA ARG A 65 -0.88 11.69 -6.58
C ARG A 65 0.32 12.13 -5.74
N THR A 66 1.34 11.28 -5.63
CA THR A 66 2.49 11.46 -4.72
C THR A 66 3.70 12.08 -5.40
N ARG A 67 3.79 11.97 -6.73
CA ARG A 67 4.98 12.26 -7.55
C ARG A 67 6.22 11.42 -7.19
N LEU A 68 6.02 10.33 -6.44
CA LEU A 68 7.07 9.41 -6.04
C LEU A 68 7.13 8.20 -6.99
N ARG A 69 8.30 7.57 -7.11
CA ARG A 69 8.41 6.24 -7.71
C ARG A 69 7.68 5.28 -6.80
N VAL A 70 6.89 4.36 -7.37
CA VAL A 70 6.08 3.43 -6.59
C VAL A 70 6.57 2.01 -6.82
N ARG A 71 6.77 1.27 -5.73
CA ARG A 71 7.00 -0.17 -5.76
C ARG A 71 5.90 -0.88 -5.00
N THR A 72 5.24 -1.82 -5.67
CA THR A 72 4.15 -2.61 -5.10
C THR A 72 4.68 -3.90 -4.48
N PHE A 73 4.08 -4.28 -3.37
CA PHE A 73 4.30 -5.52 -2.65
C PHE A 73 2.95 -6.19 -2.36
N ASP A 74 2.97 -7.51 -2.29
CA ASP A 74 1.81 -8.31 -1.90
C ASP A 74 1.81 -8.49 -0.37
N SER A 75 0.62 -8.65 0.22
CA SER A 75 0.54 -8.97 1.65
C SER A 75 0.81 -10.45 1.86
N LEU A 76 1.66 -10.79 2.83
CA LEU A 76 1.98 -12.18 3.12
C LEU A 76 0.75 -12.97 3.60
N ASN A 77 -0.17 -12.35 4.34
CA ASN A 77 -1.41 -12.99 4.79
C ASN A 77 -2.63 -12.61 3.93
N GLY A 78 -2.41 -12.03 2.75
CA GLY A 78 -3.43 -11.78 1.75
C GLY A 78 -4.28 -10.53 1.99
N TRP A 79 -5.40 -10.44 1.26
CA TRP A 79 -6.21 -9.23 1.16
C TRP A 79 -6.93 -8.86 2.46
N ASP A 80 -7.43 -9.82 3.22
CA ASP A 80 -8.21 -9.53 4.43
C ASP A 80 -7.36 -8.83 5.50
N GLU A 81 -6.09 -9.24 5.65
CA GLU A 81 -5.14 -8.54 6.52
C GLU A 81 -4.82 -7.14 5.99
N LEU A 82 -4.56 -7.00 4.69
CA LEU A 82 -4.29 -5.68 4.09
C LEU A 82 -5.46 -4.72 4.33
N LYS A 83 -6.69 -5.19 4.12
CA LYS A 83 -7.88 -4.39 4.37
C LYS A 83 -7.97 -3.97 5.83
N ALA A 84 -7.79 -4.91 6.77
CA ALA A 84 -7.80 -4.60 8.19
C ALA A 84 -6.72 -3.57 8.57
N CYS A 85 -5.51 -3.67 8.01
CA CYS A 85 -4.46 -2.68 8.22
C CYS A 85 -4.83 -1.30 7.64
N ILE A 86 -5.43 -1.24 6.44
CA ILE A 86 -5.90 0.02 5.86
C ILE A 86 -6.94 0.66 6.78
N ASP A 87 -7.90 -0.11 7.31
CA ASP A 87 -8.93 0.38 8.24
C ASP A 87 -8.33 0.95 9.54
N VAL A 88 -7.21 0.39 10.02
CA VAL A 88 -6.51 0.86 11.23
C VAL A 88 -5.76 2.17 10.99
N TYR A 89 -5.04 2.29 9.86
CA TYR A 89 -4.23 3.48 9.54
C TYR A 89 -5.04 4.61 8.91
N TYR A 90 -6.18 4.28 8.29
CA TYR A 90 -7.12 5.21 7.67
C TYR A 90 -8.53 4.96 8.22
N PRO A 91 -8.77 5.29 9.51
CA PRO A 91 -10.08 5.15 10.10
C PRO A 91 -11.06 6.02 9.32
N VAL A 92 -12.11 5.41 8.78
CA VAL A 92 -13.11 6.09 7.96
C VAL A 92 -13.65 7.27 8.75
N SER A 93 -13.19 8.48 8.42
CA SER A 93 -13.73 9.68 9.03
C SER A 93 -15.13 9.83 8.46
N GLY A 94 -16.14 9.52 9.29
CA GLY A 94 -17.55 9.67 8.91
C GLY A 94 -17.84 11.06 8.33
N PRO A 95 -18.90 11.21 7.53
CA PRO A 95 -19.18 12.47 6.84
C PRO A 95 -19.28 13.62 7.86
N ALA A 96 -18.42 14.62 7.69
CA ALA A 96 -18.57 15.93 8.29
C ALA A 96 -19.68 16.72 7.59
#